data_AF-A0A529FEU1-F1
#
_entry.id   AF-A0A529FEU1-F1
#
_cell.length_a   1.000
_cell.length_b   1.000
_cell.length_c   1.000
_cell.angle_alpha   90.00
_cell.angle_beta   90.00
_cell.angle_gamma   90.00
#
_symmetry.space_group_name_H-M   'P 1'
#
loop_
_entity.id
_entity.type
_entity.pdbx_description
1 polymer ?
#
loop_
_entity_poly.entity_id
_entity_poly.type
_entity_poly.pdbx_seq_one_letter_code
_entity_poly.pdbx_strand_id
1 'polypeptide(L)'
;DQRGIALILVSVMLPAIVGFSLLAIDASRVNNLHNDLQKAADAFALAGAAELDGSSGSWARAERAMATLVDNESNFSTVGPNGRFTLTSGQPGGTLNCNNAGNISWCFLKAIPAADSTPITSANLATYVASSTQAVG
;
A
#
# COMPACT_ATOMS: atom_id res chain seq x y z
N ASP A 1 20.46 47.29 29.20
CA ASP A 1 19.64 46.07 29.38
C ASP A 1 19.34 45.34 28.08
N GLN A 2 20.26 44.50 27.60
CA GLN A 2 20.03 43.62 26.44
C GLN A 2 19.70 42.17 26.85
N ARG A 3 20.06 41.79 28.09
CA ARG A 3 19.88 40.44 28.63
C ARG A 3 18.41 40.11 28.94
N GLY A 4 17.61 41.08 29.37
CA GLY A 4 16.18 40.90 29.67
C GLY A 4 15.31 40.72 28.42
N ILE A 5 15.57 41.48 27.35
CA ILE A 5 14.88 41.34 26.06
C ILE A 5 15.21 40.00 25.40
N ALA A 6 16.47 39.54 25.50
CA ALA A 6 16.86 38.23 25.00
C ALA A 6 16.10 37.09 25.68
N LEU A 7 15.88 37.16 27.00
CA LEU A 7 15.10 36.17 27.74
C LEU A 7 13.64 36.10 27.31
N ILE A 8 13.00 37.25 27.06
CA ILE A 8 11.62 37.32 26.56
C ILE A 8 11.54 36.78 25.12
N LEU A 9 12.49 37.14 24.26
CA LEU A 9 12.51 36.65 22.89
C LEU A 9 12.71 35.12 22.85
N VAL A 10 13.63 34.60 23.66
CA VAL A 10 13.91 33.16 23.74
C VAL A 10 12.71 32.40 24.31
N SER A 11 12.02 32.94 25.32
CA SER A 11 10.86 32.26 25.92
C SER A 11 9.68 32.11 24.96
N VAL A 12 9.54 33.01 23.98
CA VAL A 12 8.52 32.93 22.94
C VAL A 12 8.98 32.11 21.74
N MET A 13 10.23 32.30 21.31
CA MET A 13 10.75 31.66 20.10
C MET A 13 11.04 30.17 20.29
N LEU A 14 11.47 29.73 21.48
CA LEU A 14 11.74 28.31 21.73
C LEU A 14 10.48 27.43 21.56
N PRO A 15 9.33 27.72 22.21
CA PRO A 15 8.09 26.98 21.96
C PRO A 15 7.63 27.05 20.50
N ALA A 16 7.80 28.20 19.84
CA ALA A 16 7.44 28.34 18.43
C ALA A 16 8.29 27.41 17.54
N ILE A 17 9.61 27.40 17.71
CA ILE A 17 10.54 26.54 16.97
C ILE A 17 10.21 25.06 17.22
N VAL A 18 9.98 24.67 18.48
CA VAL A 18 9.59 23.29 18.81
C VAL A 18 8.26 22.92 18.14
N GLY A 19 7.25 23.79 18.22
CA GLY A 19 5.95 23.56 17.58
C GLY A 19 6.05 23.37 16.07
N PHE A 20 6.79 24.24 15.38
CA PHE A 20 7.03 24.10 13.94
C PHE A 20 7.86 22.86 13.58
N SER A 21 8.83 22.50 14.42
CA SER A 21 9.65 21.31 14.20
C SER A 21 8.80 20.04 14.25
N LEU A 22 7.87 19.94 15.20
CA LEU A 22 6.94 18.82 15.29
C LEU A 22 6.02 18.74 14.07
N LEU A 23 5.48 19.87 13.62
CA LEU A 23 4.65 19.92 12.41
C LEU A 23 5.43 19.49 11.16
N ALA A 24 6.69 19.92 11.04
CA ALA A 24 7.56 19.53 9.92
C ALA A 24 7.86 18.03 9.93
N ILE A 25 8.03 17.42 11.11
CA ILE A 25 8.20 15.98 11.27
C ILE A 25 6.94 15.24 10.79
N ASP A 26 5.75 15.66 11.22
CA ASP A 26 4.50 15.03 10.82
C ASP A 26 4.24 15.15 9.32
N ALA A 27 4.50 16.33 8.73
CA ALA A 27 4.40 16.54 7.28
C ALA A 27 5.37 15.61 6.51
N SER A 28 6.61 15.47 6.99
CA SER A 28 7.59 14.57 6.38
C SER A 28 7.14 13.12 6.42
N ARG A 29 6.54 12.68 7.54
CA ARG A 29 6.04 11.31 7.71
C ARG A 29 4.89 10.98 6.75
N VAL A 30 3.91 11.89 6.61
CA VAL A 30 2.78 11.68 5.68
C VAL A 30 3.25 11.58 4.23
N ASN A 31 4.19 12.43 3.82
CA ASN A 31 4.75 12.39 2.47
C ASN A 31 5.55 11.11 2.21
N ASN A 32 6.33 10.64 3.18
CA ASN A 32 7.05 9.37 3.06
C ASN A 32 6.07 8.20 2.94
N LEU A 33 5.05 8.13 3.81
CA LEU A 33 4.03 7.10 3.76
C LEU A 33 3.33 7.06 2.39
N HIS A 34 2.97 8.22 1.84
CA HIS A 34 2.34 8.28 0.53
C HIS A 34 3.21 7.67 -0.58
N ASN A 35 4.50 8.02 -0.61
CA ASN A 35 5.44 7.45 -1.58
C ASN A 35 5.66 5.96 -1.38
N ASP A 36 5.73 5.50 -0.13
CA ASP A 36 5.93 4.08 0.17
C ASP A 36 4.70 3.24 -0.20
N LEU A 37 3.49 3.77 0.01
CA LEU A 37 2.25 3.13 -0.43
C LEU A 37 2.13 3.06 -1.95
N GLN A 38 2.52 4.12 -2.67
CA GLN A 38 2.57 4.09 -4.14
C GLN A 38 3.53 3.02 -4.65
N LYS A 39 4.77 3.00 -4.14
CA LYS A 39 5.76 1.98 -4.52
C LYS A 39 5.31 0.57 -4.17
N ALA A 40 4.67 0.39 -3.02
CA ALA A 40 4.13 -0.91 -2.62
C ALA A 40 3.01 -1.35 -3.56
N ALA A 41 2.11 -0.44 -3.97
CA ALA A 41 1.06 -0.74 -4.94
C ALA A 41 1.63 -1.14 -6.31
N ASP A 42 2.66 -0.44 -6.79
CA ASP A 42 3.34 -0.76 -8.04
C ASP A 42 4.06 -2.11 -7.97
N ALA A 43 4.78 -2.38 -6.88
CA ALA A 43 5.44 -3.66 -6.64
C ALA A 43 4.44 -4.81 -6.53
N PHE A 44 3.30 -4.59 -5.85
CA PHE A 44 2.19 -5.53 -5.75
C PHE A 44 1.62 -5.86 -7.13
N ALA A 45 1.31 -4.85 -7.93
CA ALA A 45 0.79 -5.04 -9.28
C ALA A 45 1.80 -5.77 -10.18
N LEU A 46 3.09 -5.42 -10.08
CA LEU A 46 4.16 -6.06 -10.86
C LEU A 46 4.37 -7.52 -10.46
N ALA A 47 4.37 -7.84 -9.16
CA ALA A 47 4.47 -9.20 -8.66
C ALA A 47 3.30 -10.07 -9.13
N GLY A 48 2.06 -9.54 -9.07
CA GLY A 48 0.90 -10.23 -9.60
C GLY A 48 0.96 -10.42 -11.11
N ALA A 49 1.35 -9.39 -11.86
CA ALA A 49 1.44 -9.43 -13.32
C ALA A 49 2.50 -10.42 -13.82
N ALA A 50 3.63 -10.56 -13.12
CA ALA A 50 4.71 -11.48 -13.49
C ALA A 50 4.26 -12.95 -13.55
N GLU A 51 3.26 -13.33 -12.75
CA GLU A 51 2.75 -14.70 -12.68
C GLU A 51 1.55 -14.96 -13.62
N LEU A 52 0.95 -13.90 -14.19
CA LEU A 52 -0.20 -13.97 -15.08
C LEU A 52 0.22 -14.28 -16.53
N ASP A 53 0.57 -15.55 -16.76
CA ASP A 53 0.99 -16.08 -18.06
C ASP A 53 -0.16 -16.68 -18.90
N GLY A 54 -1.40 -16.64 -18.40
CA GLY A 54 -2.56 -17.26 -19.05
C GLY A 54 -2.65 -18.78 -18.89
N SER A 55 -1.72 -19.40 -18.16
CA SER A 55 -1.78 -20.82 -17.82
C SER A 55 -2.83 -21.10 -16.73
N SER A 56 -3.26 -22.36 -16.65
CA SER A 56 -4.11 -22.83 -15.57
C SER A 56 -3.41 -22.68 -14.21
N GLY A 57 -4.08 -22.05 -13.24
CA GLY A 57 -3.53 -21.83 -11.89
C GLY A 57 -2.60 -20.63 -11.76
N SER A 58 -2.39 -19.84 -12.82
CA SER A 58 -1.66 -18.57 -12.79
C SER A 58 -2.16 -17.61 -11.71
N TRP A 59 -3.47 -17.58 -11.44
CA TRP A 59 -4.06 -16.73 -10.40
C TRP A 59 -3.57 -17.11 -9.00
N ALA A 60 -3.53 -18.41 -8.67
CA ALA A 60 -3.04 -18.86 -7.38
C ALA A 60 -1.55 -18.55 -7.19
N ARG A 61 -0.75 -18.63 -8.26
CA ARG A 61 0.67 -18.22 -8.22
C ARG A 61 0.82 -16.71 -8.05
N ALA A 62 0.02 -15.92 -8.77
CA ALA A 62 0.00 -14.46 -8.63
C ALA A 62 -0.35 -14.06 -7.20
N GLU A 63 -1.37 -14.65 -6.60
CA GLU A 63 -1.75 -14.39 -5.21
C GLU A 63 -0.65 -14.79 -4.21
N ARG A 64 0.02 -15.93 -4.43
CA ARG A 64 1.16 -16.33 -3.61
C ARG A 64 2.33 -15.35 -3.72
N ALA A 65 2.63 -14.87 -4.92
CA ALA A 65 3.68 -13.88 -5.15
C ALA A 65 3.33 -12.56 -4.45
N MET A 66 2.10 -12.07 -4.61
CA MET A 66 1.60 -10.87 -3.94
C MET A 66 1.56 -11.01 -2.41
N ALA A 67 1.31 -12.21 -1.88
CA ALA A 67 1.30 -12.51 -0.44
C ALA A 67 2.70 -12.55 0.19
N THR A 68 3.73 -12.85 -0.59
CA THR A 68 5.10 -13.09 -0.08
C THR A 68 6.08 -11.96 -0.40
N LEU A 69 5.84 -11.19 -1.46
CA LEU A 69 6.78 -10.17 -1.95
C LEU A 69 6.43 -8.74 -1.51
N VAL A 70 5.24 -8.52 -0.94
CA VAL A 70 4.76 -7.20 -0.55
C VAL A 70 4.66 -7.12 0.98
N ASP A 71 5.62 -6.43 1.60
CA ASP A 71 5.61 -6.12 3.02
C ASP A 71 5.81 -4.60 3.18
N ASN A 72 4.84 -3.93 3.80
CA ASN A 72 4.92 -2.51 4.09
C ASN A 72 4.48 -2.27 5.54
N GLU A 73 5.46 -1.94 6.37
CA GLU A 73 5.26 -1.60 7.77
C GLU A 73 5.37 -0.09 7.96
N SER A 74 4.32 0.50 8.55
CA SER A 74 4.33 1.90 8.96
C SER A 74 4.61 2.02 10.46
N ASN A 75 5.54 2.89 10.83
CA ASN A 75 5.84 3.21 12.22
C ASN A 75 5.11 4.49 12.68
N PHE A 76 4.94 4.62 13.99
CA PHE A 76 4.22 5.70 14.67
C PHE A 76 2.74 5.83 14.25
N SER A 77 2.10 4.69 13.95
CA SER A 77 0.69 4.56 13.64
C SER A 77 -0.18 4.65 14.90
N THR A 78 -1.40 5.17 14.78
CA THR A 78 -2.40 5.17 15.88
C THR A 78 -3.35 3.97 15.83
N VAL A 79 -3.30 3.18 14.76
CA VAL A 79 -4.26 2.09 14.50
C VAL A 79 -3.72 0.69 14.76
N GLY A 80 -2.44 0.55 15.14
CA GLY A 80 -1.83 -0.75 15.42
C GLY A 80 -0.99 -0.81 16.70
N PRO A 81 -0.68 -2.03 17.18
CA PRO A 81 -0.01 -2.23 18.47
C PRO A 81 1.40 -1.64 18.45
N ASN A 82 1.85 -1.11 19.60
CA ASN A 82 3.17 -0.49 19.76
C ASN A 82 3.47 0.64 18.75
N GLY A 83 2.42 1.27 18.22
CA GLY A 83 2.56 2.33 17.23
C GLY A 83 3.00 1.84 15.87
N ARG A 84 2.76 0.57 15.50
CA ARG A 84 3.14 0.01 14.19
C ARG A 84 1.90 -0.53 13.48
N PHE A 85 1.84 -0.37 12.17
CA PHE A 85 0.75 -0.90 11.35
C PHE A 85 1.30 -1.44 10.03
N THR A 86 1.11 -2.75 9.85
CA THR A 86 1.61 -3.51 8.70
C THR A 86 0.49 -3.73 7.72
N LEU A 87 0.72 -3.38 6.46
CA LEU A 87 -0.15 -3.79 5.38
C LEU A 87 0.10 -5.27 5.09
N THR A 88 -0.93 -6.07 5.26
CA THR A 88 -0.90 -7.49 4.95
C THR A 88 -1.73 -7.77 3.70
N SER A 89 -1.16 -8.55 2.79
CA SER A 89 -1.88 -9.26 1.74
C SER A 89 -2.02 -10.73 2.12
N GLY A 90 -2.66 -11.52 1.27
CA GLY A 90 -2.81 -12.95 1.47
C GLY A 90 -3.19 -13.66 0.20
N GLN A 91 -3.29 -14.98 0.28
CA GLN A 91 -3.72 -15.85 -0.82
C GLN A 91 -5.12 -16.38 -0.51
N PRO A 92 -6.18 -15.58 -0.71
CA PRO A 92 -7.56 -16.00 -0.43
C PRO A 92 -8.00 -17.15 -1.34
N GLY A 93 -7.35 -17.32 -2.50
CA GLY A 93 -7.71 -18.33 -3.48
C GLY A 93 -9.07 -18.05 -4.12
N GLY A 94 -9.54 -19.05 -4.87
CA GLY A 94 -10.85 -19.02 -5.50
C GLY A 94 -10.83 -18.52 -6.95
N THR A 95 -12.04 -18.23 -7.46
CA THR A 95 -12.28 -17.95 -8.89
C THR A 95 -12.81 -16.54 -9.13
N LEU A 96 -12.83 -15.70 -8.10
CA LEU A 96 -13.36 -14.34 -8.16
C LEU A 96 -12.39 -13.43 -8.91
N ASN A 97 -12.92 -12.65 -9.85
CA ASN A 97 -12.12 -11.70 -10.62
C ASN A 97 -11.48 -10.60 -9.77
N CYS A 98 -12.10 -10.29 -8.63
CA CYS A 98 -11.63 -9.31 -7.66
C CYS A 98 -11.60 -9.96 -6.28
N ASN A 99 -10.43 -9.91 -5.65
CA ASN A 99 -10.17 -10.49 -4.34
C ASN A 99 -9.75 -9.41 -3.36
N ASN A 100 -9.86 -9.75 -2.07
CA ASN A 100 -9.31 -8.96 -1.00
C ASN A 100 -8.69 -9.90 0.03
N ALA A 101 -7.60 -9.44 0.65
CA ALA A 101 -6.96 -10.12 1.75
C ALA A 101 -6.24 -9.10 2.62
N GLY A 102 -6.40 -9.24 3.93
CA GLY A 102 -5.88 -8.27 4.89
C GLY A 102 -6.41 -6.86 4.61
N ASN A 103 -5.51 -5.95 4.25
CA ASN A 103 -5.81 -4.53 4.01
C ASN A 103 -5.87 -4.14 2.54
N ILE A 104 -5.72 -5.10 1.62
CA ILE A 104 -5.53 -4.85 0.19
C ILE A 104 -6.63 -5.55 -0.61
N SER A 105 -7.14 -4.87 -1.64
CA SER A 105 -8.02 -5.45 -2.66
C SER A 105 -7.41 -5.29 -4.04
N TRP A 106 -7.68 -6.26 -4.91
CA TRP A 106 -7.16 -6.28 -6.29
C TRP A 106 -8.14 -6.97 -7.23
N CYS A 107 -8.01 -6.66 -8.52
CA CYS A 107 -8.75 -7.33 -9.59
C CYS A 107 -7.79 -7.74 -10.70
N PHE A 108 -7.97 -8.94 -11.24
CA PHE A 108 -7.24 -9.36 -12.43
C PHE A 108 -7.92 -8.79 -13.67
N LEU A 109 -7.15 -8.03 -14.46
CA LEU A 109 -7.62 -7.38 -15.68
C LEU A 109 -7.04 -8.11 -16.91
N LYS A 110 -7.84 -8.24 -17.96
CA LYS A 110 -7.37 -8.66 -19.29
C LYS A 110 -7.10 -7.49 -20.23
N ALA A 111 -7.66 -6.32 -19.94
CA ALA A 111 -7.47 -5.10 -20.73
C ALA A 111 -7.73 -3.87 -19.88
N ILE A 112 -6.84 -2.88 -19.98
CA ILE A 112 -7.03 -1.56 -19.39
C ILE A 112 -7.82 -0.71 -20.41
N PRO A 113 -8.83 0.08 -19.96
CA PRO A 113 -9.51 1.00 -20.85
C PRO A 113 -8.57 2.01 -21.52
N ALA A 114 -8.96 2.52 -22.69
CA ALA A 114 -8.11 3.43 -23.49
C ALA A 114 -7.92 4.83 -22.85
N ALA A 115 -8.76 5.21 -21.89
CA ALA A 115 -8.67 6.47 -21.18
C ALA A 115 -8.84 6.25 -19.69
N ASP A 116 -8.04 6.94 -18.88
CA ASP A 116 -8.06 6.79 -17.42
C ASP A 116 -9.39 7.21 -16.77
N SER A 117 -10.20 8.02 -17.47
CA SER A 117 -11.51 8.45 -17.01
C SER A 117 -12.61 7.40 -17.25
N THR A 118 -12.32 6.31 -17.96
CA THR A 118 -13.33 5.28 -18.25
C THR A 118 -13.37 4.23 -17.13
N PRO A 119 -14.56 3.93 -16.56
CA PRO A 119 -14.67 2.97 -15.47
C PRO A 119 -14.22 1.56 -15.87
N ILE A 120 -13.60 0.84 -14.93
CA ILE A 120 -13.39 -0.60 -15.06
C ILE A 120 -14.74 -1.32 -15.00
N THR A 121 -15.03 -2.12 -16.02
CA THR A 121 -16.27 -2.92 -16.11
C THR A 121 -15.95 -4.41 -16.17
N SER A 122 -16.99 -5.25 -16.15
CA SER A 122 -16.84 -6.71 -16.33
C SER A 122 -16.15 -7.09 -17.64
N ALA A 123 -16.20 -6.23 -18.68
CA ALA A 123 -15.51 -6.46 -19.94
C ALA A 123 -13.98 -6.32 -19.82
N ASN A 124 -13.47 -5.64 -18.79
CA ASN A 124 -12.04 -5.45 -18.54
C ASN A 124 -11.44 -6.55 -17.66
N LEU A 125 -12.27 -7.29 -16.93
CA LEU A 125 -11.81 -8.31 -16.00
C LEU A 125 -11.34 -9.57 -16.74
N ALA A 126 -10.32 -10.21 -16.20
CA ALA A 126 -9.83 -11.50 -16.67
C ALA A 126 -10.83 -12.61 -16.31
N THR A 127 -10.81 -13.70 -17.10
CA THR A 127 -11.59 -14.90 -16.80
C THR A 127 -10.69 -15.89 -16.07
N TYR A 128 -11.18 -16.43 -14.96
CA TYR A 128 -10.46 -17.46 -14.21
C TYR A 128 -10.24 -18.70 -15.08
N VAL A 129 -8.99 -19.18 -15.13
CA VAL A 129 -8.62 -20.42 -15.81
C VAL A 129 -8.32 -21.47 -14.75
N ALA A 130 -9.26 -22.41 -14.59
CA ALA A 130 -9.16 -23.46 -13.57
C ALA A 130 -7.92 -24.33 -13.77
N SER A 131 -7.21 -24.59 -12.67
CA SER A 131 -6.18 -25.62 -12.58
C SER A 131 -6.80 -26.95 -12.16
N SER A 132 -6.42 -28.04 -12.82
CA SER A 132 -6.72 -29.41 -12.36
C SER A 132 -5.91 -29.79 -11.11
N THR A 133 -4.90 -29.00 -10.77
CA THR A 133 -4.02 -29.20 -9.62
C THR A 133 -4.39 -28.15 -8.58
N GLN A 134 -5.01 -28.58 -7.47
CA GLN A 134 -5.28 -27.68 -6.33
C GLN A 134 -3.96 -27.07 -5.87
N ALA A 135 -3.90 -25.75 -5.77
CA ALA A 135 -2.78 -25.06 -5.16
C ALA A 135 -2.81 -25.38 -3.66
N VAL A 136 -2.04 -26.38 -3.26
CA VAL A 136 -1.74 -26.65 -1.85
C VAL A 136 -0.74 -25.59 -1.39
N GLY A 137 -1.23 -24.67 -0.56
CA GLY A 137 -0.47 -23.71 0.21
C GLY A 137 -1.18 -23.51 1.53
#